data_AF-A0A942ENP9-F1
#
_entry.id   AF-A0A942ENP9-F1
#
_cell.length_a   1.000
_cell.length_b   1.000
_cell.length_c   1.000
_cell.angle_alpha   90.00
_cell.angle_beta   90.00
_cell.angle_gamma   90.00
#
_symmetry.space_group_name_H-M   'P 1'
#
loop_
_entity.id
_entity.type
_entity.pdbx_description
1 polymer ?
#
loop_
_entity_poly.entity_id
_entity_poly.type
_entity_poly.pdbx_seq_one_letter_code
_entity_poly.pdbx_strand_id
1 'polypeptide(L)'
;MNKEERSYDQLIDELMAWNIEHTDILGILRKEIDEERLLKWSDALEKGIRKNVDSKFGKREDNPFFPVCLDLYQCVRGLRIKLLGNPAMKNVKPLERSDSLVVCIICGIRALQKEKGAKRPIDTLQWMMLERYLG
;
A
#
# COMPACT_ATOMS: atom_id res chain seq x y z
N MET A 1 21.15 -11.16 24.44
CA MET A 1 20.83 -11.12 23.00
C MET A 1 20.11 -9.81 22.74
N ASN A 2 20.83 -8.82 22.23
CA ASN A 2 20.27 -7.50 21.91
C ASN A 2 19.29 -7.66 20.74
N LYS A 3 17.99 -7.66 21.03
CA LYS A 3 16.98 -7.32 20.03
C LYS A 3 17.13 -5.82 19.79
N GLU A 4 17.89 -5.46 18.76
CA GLU A 4 17.98 -4.07 18.30
C GLU A 4 16.57 -3.50 18.16
N GLU A 5 16.31 -2.40 18.86
CA GLU A 5 15.07 -1.60 18.76
C GLU A 5 15.02 -0.94 17.38
N ARG A 6 14.77 -1.73 16.33
CA ARG A 6 14.50 -1.18 15.00
C ARG A 6 13.18 -0.42 15.06
N SER A 7 13.17 0.80 14.52
CA SER A 7 11.93 1.56 14.41
C SER A 7 10.99 0.87 13.43
N TYR A 8 9.68 1.11 13.59
CA TYR A 8 8.67 0.57 12.69
C TYR A 8 8.96 0.93 11.22
N ASP A 9 9.38 2.17 10.96
CA ASP A 9 9.69 2.63 9.61
C ASP A 9 10.91 1.91 9.00
N GLN A 10 11.93 1.60 9.81
CA GLN A 10 13.08 0.80 9.36
C GLN A 10 12.66 -0.61 8.97
N LEU A 11 11.80 -1.25 9.75
CA LEU A 11 11.27 -2.58 9.43
C LEU A 11 10.45 -2.58 8.13
N ILE A 12 9.65 -1.53 7.89
CA ILE A 12 8.88 -1.38 6.66
C ILE A 12 9.77 -1.14 5.45
N ASP A 13 10.82 -0.32 5.60
CA ASP A 13 11.74 -0.05 4.50
C ASP A 13 12.64 -1.28 4.19
N GLU A 14 13.05 -2.07 5.18
CA GLU A 14 13.71 -3.37 4.96
C GLU A 14 12.80 -4.37 4.23
N LEU A 15 11.53 -4.46 4.64
CA LEU A 15 10.55 -5.33 4.00
C LEU A 15 10.26 -4.88 2.55
N MET A 16 10.22 -3.57 2.33
CA MET A 16 10.10 -2.97 1.01
C MET A 16 11.29 -3.33 0.13
N ALA A 17 12.52 -3.12 0.61
CA ALA A 17 13.74 -3.45 -0.12
C ALA A 17 13.78 -4.93 -0.50
N TRP A 18 13.47 -5.83 0.44
CA TRP A 18 13.41 -7.26 0.18
C TRP A 18 12.41 -7.62 -0.92
N ASN A 19 11.17 -7.11 -0.82
CA ASN A 19 10.13 -7.42 -1.79
C ASN A 19 10.48 -6.88 -3.19
N ILE A 20 11.11 -5.72 -3.28
CA ILE A 20 11.57 -5.16 -4.57
C ILE A 20 12.70 -6.00 -5.17
N GLU A 21 13.65 -6.45 -4.35
CA GLU A 21 14.80 -7.22 -4.82
C GLU A 21 14.41 -8.64 -5.25
N HIS A 22 13.44 -9.26 -4.57
CA HIS A 22 13.13 -10.67 -4.74
C HIS A 22 11.87 -10.94 -5.56
N THR A 23 11.16 -9.90 -6.03
CA THR A 23 9.94 -10.03 -6.82
C THR A 23 9.89 -9.00 -7.95
N ASP A 24 9.12 -9.26 -9.01
CA ASP A 24 8.89 -8.29 -10.09
C ASP A 24 7.77 -7.28 -9.76
N ILE A 25 7.54 -6.98 -8.47
CA ILE A 25 6.38 -6.18 -8.08
C ILE A 25 6.39 -4.78 -8.71
N LEU A 26 7.55 -4.13 -8.82
CA LEU A 26 7.64 -2.82 -9.47
C LEU A 26 7.33 -2.89 -10.97
N GLY A 27 7.84 -3.91 -11.66
CA GLY A 27 7.59 -4.09 -13.10
C GLY A 27 6.11 -4.35 -13.39
N ILE A 28 5.43 -5.08 -12.51
CA ILE A 28 3.98 -5.31 -12.60
C ILE A 28 3.20 -4.04 -12.30
N LEU A 29 3.50 -3.35 -11.20
CA LEU A 29 2.76 -2.16 -10.78
C LEU A 29 2.89 -1.02 -11.79
N ARG A 30 4.07 -0.83 -12.42
CA ARG A 30 4.26 0.18 -13.48
C ARG A 30 3.41 -0.07 -14.73
N LYS A 31 2.92 -1.29 -14.95
CA LYS A 31 2.01 -1.63 -16.05
C LYS A 31 0.54 -1.49 -15.67
N GLU A 32 0.24 -1.67 -14.38
CA GLU A 32 -1.14 -1.71 -13.85
C GLU A 32 -1.60 -0.38 -13.28
N ILE A 33 -0.67 0.52 -12.94
CA ILE A 33 -0.94 1.80 -12.30
C ILE A 33 -0.33 2.90 -13.14
N ASP A 34 -1.20 3.74 -13.72
CA ASP A 34 -0.76 4.96 -14.37
C ASP A 34 -0.31 6.02 -13.34
N GLU A 35 0.47 6.97 -13.81
CA GLU A 35 1.07 8.00 -12.97
C GLU A 35 0.03 8.93 -12.32
N GLU A 36 -1.04 9.27 -13.03
CA GLU A 36 -2.09 10.16 -12.52
C GLU A 36 -2.81 9.51 -11.33
N ARG A 37 -3.11 8.22 -11.43
CA ARG A 37 -3.71 7.41 -10.37
C ARG A 37 -2.82 7.34 -9.14
N LEU A 38 -1.52 7.12 -9.33
CA LEU A 38 -0.54 7.10 -8.23
C LEU A 38 -0.45 8.45 -7.51
N LEU A 39 -0.49 9.56 -8.25
CA LEU A 39 -0.48 10.92 -7.68
C LEU A 39 -1.76 11.20 -6.88
N LYS A 40 -2.93 10.82 -7.39
CA LYS A 40 -4.21 10.95 -6.68
C LYS A 40 -4.18 10.21 -5.34
N TRP A 41 -3.71 8.97 -5.32
CA TRP A 41 -3.57 8.21 -4.08
C TRP A 41 -2.62 8.89 -3.09
N SER A 42 -1.50 9.42 -3.59
CA SER A 42 -0.51 10.11 -2.76
C SER A 42 -1.10 11.34 -2.07
N ASP A 43 -1.86 12.17 -2.80
CA ASP A 43 -2.54 13.34 -2.22
C ASP A 43 -3.61 12.92 -1.20
N ALA A 44 -4.44 11.92 -1.52
CA ALA A 44 -5.46 11.42 -0.60
C ALA A 44 -4.86 10.87 0.72
N LEU A 45 -3.74 10.15 0.63
CA LEU A 45 -3.00 9.65 1.79
C LEU A 45 -2.36 10.77 2.62
N GLU A 46 -1.85 11.83 1.96
CA GLU A 46 -1.32 13.03 2.62
C GLU A 46 -2.43 13.75 3.43
N LYS A 47 -3.66 13.84 2.90
CA LYS A 47 -4.81 14.44 3.62
C LYS A 47 -5.33 13.58 4.78
N GLY A 48 -5.03 12.29 4.75
CA GLY A 48 -5.23 11.35 5.86
C GLY A 48 -6.53 10.55 5.79
N ILE A 49 -6.40 9.22 5.86
CA ILE A 49 -7.49 8.25 5.70
C ILE A 49 -8.66 8.48 6.65
N ARG A 50 -8.39 8.73 7.94
CA ARG A 50 -9.48 8.89 8.92
C ARG A 50 -10.42 10.02 8.54
N LYS A 51 -9.88 11.17 8.13
CA LYS A 51 -10.70 12.33 7.73
C LYS A 51 -11.48 12.07 6.44
N ASN A 52 -10.97 11.19 5.58
CA ASN A 52 -11.51 10.92 4.26
C ASN A 52 -12.53 9.77 4.25
N VAL A 53 -12.44 8.84 5.21
CA VAL A 53 -13.17 7.57 5.17
C VAL A 53 -13.93 7.26 6.48
N ASP A 54 -13.61 7.86 7.62
CA ASP A 54 -14.35 7.63 8.87
C ASP A 54 -15.66 8.45 8.87
N SER A 55 -16.81 7.76 9.00
CA SER A 55 -18.14 8.38 9.00
C SER A 55 -18.38 9.32 10.19
N LYS A 56 -17.54 9.24 11.23
CA LYS A 56 -17.58 10.20 12.35
C LYS A 56 -17.16 11.62 11.95
N PHE A 57 -16.54 11.81 10.79
CA PHE A 57 -16.09 13.10 10.28
C PHE A 57 -17.03 13.70 9.23
N GLY A 58 -18.15 13.03 8.93
CA GLY A 58 -19.13 13.45 7.92
C GLY A 58 -19.62 12.28 7.08
N LYS A 59 -20.52 12.56 6.13
CA LYS A 59 -20.91 11.55 5.13
C LYS A 59 -19.70 11.26 4.24
N ARG A 60 -19.27 10.00 4.22
CA ARG A 60 -18.07 9.55 3.49
C ARG A 60 -18.16 9.89 2.01
N GLU A 61 -19.36 9.71 1.44
CA GLU A 61 -19.69 9.96 0.03
C GLU A 61 -19.52 11.44 -0.37
N ASP A 62 -19.62 12.36 0.58
CA ASP A 62 -19.46 13.80 0.32
C ASP A 62 -17.98 14.23 0.31
N ASN A 63 -17.05 13.35 0.72
CA ASN A 63 -15.62 13.66 0.74
C ASN A 63 -14.98 13.34 -0.63
N PRO A 64 -14.33 14.32 -1.28
CA PRO A 64 -13.73 14.11 -2.61
C PRO A 64 -12.60 13.07 -2.64
N PHE A 65 -11.99 12.75 -1.49
CA PHE A 65 -10.95 11.74 -1.37
C PHE A 65 -11.48 10.33 -1.08
N PHE A 66 -12.74 10.18 -0.70
CA PHE A 66 -13.35 8.86 -0.51
C PHE A 66 -13.24 7.96 -1.76
N PRO A 67 -13.64 8.39 -2.98
CA PRO A 67 -13.51 7.55 -4.17
C PRO A 67 -12.05 7.20 -4.48
N VAL A 68 -11.10 8.08 -4.16
CA VAL A 68 -9.67 7.84 -4.36
C VAL A 68 -9.13 6.80 -3.38
N CYS A 69 -9.54 6.86 -2.11
CA CYS A 69 -9.20 5.85 -1.11
C CYS A 69 -9.83 4.49 -1.43
N LEU A 70 -11.07 4.47 -1.93
CA LEU A 70 -11.74 3.26 -2.37
C LEU A 70 -11.04 2.62 -3.59
N ASP A 71 -10.65 3.44 -4.56
CA ASP A 71 -9.91 2.99 -5.74
C ASP A 71 -8.57 2.33 -5.36
N LEU A 72 -7.80 2.95 -4.46
CA LEU A 72 -6.57 2.35 -3.91
C LEU A 72 -6.85 0.99 -3.26
N TYR A 73 -7.87 0.92 -2.39
CA TYR A 73 -8.24 -0.32 -1.72
C TYR A 73 -8.62 -1.42 -2.70
N GLN A 74 -9.48 -1.12 -3.67
CA GLN A 74 -9.90 -2.07 -4.70
C GLN A 74 -8.75 -2.50 -5.59
N CYS A 75 -7.82 -1.59 -5.93
CA CYS A 75 -6.64 -1.90 -6.71
C CYS A 75 -5.75 -2.94 -6.02
N VAL A 76 -5.43 -2.72 -4.73
CA VAL A 76 -4.60 -3.67 -3.96
C VAL A 76 -5.29 -5.04 -3.86
N ARG A 77 -6.59 -5.08 -3.59
CA ARG A 77 -7.35 -6.34 -3.52
C ARG A 77 -7.41 -7.06 -4.87
N GLY A 78 -7.62 -6.33 -5.96
CA GLY A 78 -7.63 -6.86 -7.32
C GLY A 78 -6.27 -7.41 -7.73
N LEU A 79 -5.19 -6.67 -7.46
CA LEU A 79 -3.82 -7.11 -7.71
C LEU A 79 -3.48 -8.36 -6.90
N ARG A 80 -3.89 -8.43 -5.63
CA ARG A 80 -3.68 -9.63 -4.80
C ARG A 80 -4.29 -10.87 -5.45
N ILE A 81 -5.49 -10.77 -6.03
CA ILE A 81 -6.12 -11.89 -6.74
C ILE A 81 -5.32 -12.25 -7.99
N LYS A 82 -4.95 -11.26 -8.81
CA LYS A 82 -4.15 -11.47 -10.04
C LYS A 82 -2.77 -12.08 -9.76
N LEU A 83 -2.17 -11.73 -8.63
CA LEU A 83 -0.83 -12.15 -8.22
C LEU A 83 -0.82 -13.49 -7.50
N LEU A 84 -1.99 -14.01 -7.12
CA LEU A 84 -2.11 -15.32 -6.51
C LEU A 84 -1.66 -16.41 -7.50
N GLY A 85 -0.60 -17.13 -7.15
CA GLY A 85 -0.01 -18.16 -8.01
C GLY A 85 0.85 -17.61 -9.17
N ASN A 86 1.09 -16.30 -9.23
CA ASN A 86 1.98 -15.72 -10.24
C ASN A 86 3.45 -16.11 -9.93
N PRO A 87 4.19 -16.71 -10.89
CA PRO A 87 5.59 -17.11 -10.67
C PRO A 87 6.51 -15.97 -10.22
N ALA A 88 6.22 -14.72 -10.61
CA ALA A 88 7.00 -13.55 -10.20
C ALA A 88 6.91 -13.26 -8.69
N MET A 89 5.90 -13.81 -8.01
CA MET A 89 5.65 -13.62 -6.58
C MET A 89 6.11 -14.81 -5.73
N LYS A 90 6.81 -15.79 -6.32
CA LYS A 90 7.20 -17.04 -5.65
C LYS A 90 8.08 -16.82 -4.42
N ASN A 91 8.86 -15.74 -4.40
CA ASN A 91 9.82 -15.41 -3.33
C ASN A 91 9.31 -14.31 -2.38
N VAL A 92 8.01 -13.98 -2.44
CA VAL A 92 7.40 -13.04 -1.50
C VAL A 92 7.64 -13.52 -0.06
N LYS A 93 8.12 -12.61 0.79
CA LYS A 93 8.50 -12.95 2.17
C LYS A 93 7.27 -13.40 2.98
N PRO A 94 7.27 -14.62 3.56
CA PRO A 94 6.18 -15.07 4.43
C PRO A 94 6.06 -14.16 5.65
N LEU A 95 4.82 -13.81 6.03
CA LEU A 95 4.52 -13.01 7.21
C LEU A 95 3.47 -13.75 8.05
N GLU A 96 3.76 -13.98 9.33
CA GLU A 96 2.93 -14.81 10.21
C GLU A 96 1.52 -14.25 10.46
N ARG A 97 1.30 -12.94 10.29
CA ARG A 97 0.05 -12.25 10.64
C ARG A 97 -0.54 -11.39 9.53
N SER A 98 0.10 -11.34 8.37
CA SER A 98 -0.28 -10.45 7.27
C SER A 98 -0.29 -11.20 5.94
N ASP A 99 -1.20 -10.87 5.04
CA ASP A 99 -1.17 -11.40 3.68
C ASP A 99 0.09 -10.86 2.97
N SER A 100 1.07 -11.74 2.77
CA SER A 100 2.36 -11.36 2.21
C SER A 100 2.26 -10.76 0.80
N LEU A 101 1.27 -11.16 0.00
CA LEU A 101 1.05 -10.57 -1.32
C LEU A 101 0.55 -9.14 -1.21
N VAL A 102 -0.41 -8.89 -0.30
CA VAL A 102 -0.89 -7.54 -0.01
C VAL A 102 0.25 -6.66 0.45
N VAL A 103 1.08 -7.15 1.38
CA VAL A 103 2.24 -6.40 1.88
C VAL A 103 3.25 -6.14 0.77
N CYS A 104 3.51 -7.11 -0.10
CA CYS A 104 4.38 -6.92 -1.27
C CYS A 104 3.83 -5.82 -2.21
N ILE A 105 2.53 -5.82 -2.50
CA ILE A 105 1.87 -4.79 -3.31
C ILE A 105 2.02 -3.40 -2.65
N ILE A 106 1.75 -3.29 -1.35
CA ILE A 106 1.91 -2.04 -0.60
C ILE A 106 3.35 -1.53 -0.65
N CYS A 107 4.33 -2.42 -0.47
CA CYS A 107 5.75 -2.08 -0.61
C CYS A 107 6.08 -1.54 -2.01
N GLY A 108 5.54 -2.16 -3.06
CA GLY A 108 5.73 -1.69 -4.42
C GLY A 108 5.08 -0.33 -4.67
N ILE A 109 3.85 -0.11 -4.21
CA ILE A 109 3.17 1.19 -4.31
C ILE A 109 3.97 2.27 -3.55
N ARG A 110 4.41 1.96 -2.32
CA ARG A 110 5.24 2.86 -1.50
C ARG A 110 6.50 3.29 -2.24
N ALA A 111 7.19 2.36 -2.90
CA ALA A 111 8.38 2.66 -3.67
C ALA A 111 8.08 3.56 -4.87
N LEU A 112 7.02 3.29 -5.63
CA LEU A 112 6.61 4.16 -6.74
C LEU A 112 6.24 5.57 -6.25
N GLN A 113 5.57 5.69 -5.11
CA GLN A 113 5.26 6.99 -4.50
C GLN A 113 6.53 7.74 -4.07
N LYS A 114 7.52 7.03 -3.49
CA LYS A 114 8.83 7.62 -3.15
C LYS A 114 9.56 8.09 -4.41
N GLU A 115 9.56 7.32 -5.50
CA GLU A 115 10.14 7.71 -6.81
C GLU A 115 9.53 9.01 -7.34
N LYS A 116 8.25 9.29 -7.04
CA LYS A 116 7.53 10.51 -7.44
C LYS A 116 7.57 11.63 -6.40
N GLY A 117 8.32 11.48 -5.31
CA GLY A 117 8.47 12.52 -4.29
C GLY A 117 7.25 12.71 -3.38
N ALA A 118 6.41 11.68 -3.21
CA ALA A 118 5.26 11.76 -2.31
C ALA A 118 5.73 12.04 -0.87
N LYS A 119 5.11 13.03 -0.21
CA LYS A 119 5.46 13.40 1.18
C LYS A 119 5.06 12.35 2.20
N ARG A 120 3.98 11.62 1.93
CA ARG A 120 3.45 10.57 2.80
C ARG A 120 3.08 9.32 2.00
N PRO A 121 4.08 8.52 1.57
CA PRO A 121 3.85 7.24 0.90
C PRO A 121 3.05 6.28 1.79
N ILE A 122 2.31 5.37 1.16
CA ILE A 122 1.54 4.36 1.87
C ILE A 122 2.44 3.56 2.81
N ASP A 123 1.92 3.29 4.00
CA ASP A 123 2.48 2.34 4.95
C ASP A 123 1.41 1.30 5.36
N THR A 124 1.84 0.29 6.10
CA THR A 124 0.95 -0.79 6.55
C THR A 124 -0.08 -0.34 7.60
N LEU A 125 0.13 0.75 8.35
CA LEU A 125 -0.90 1.33 9.23
C LEU A 125 -2.01 1.99 8.43
N GLN A 126 -1.64 2.78 7.43
CA GLN A 126 -2.57 3.39 6.48
C GLN A 126 -3.36 2.30 5.76
N TRP A 127 -2.71 1.22 5.32
CA TRP A 127 -3.43 0.07 4.76
C TRP A 127 -4.43 -0.55 5.75
N MET A 128 -3.99 -0.87 6.97
CA MET A 128 -4.89 -1.42 8.01
C MET A 128 -6.09 -0.52 8.29
N MET A 129 -5.92 0.80 8.23
CA MET A 129 -7.02 1.74 8.35
C MET A 129 -7.98 1.68 7.16
N LEU A 130 -7.48 1.61 5.93
CA LEU A 130 -8.33 1.42 4.75
C LEU A 130 -9.12 0.12 4.85
N GLU A 131 -8.47 -1.00 5.21
CA GLU A 131 -9.16 -2.28 5.43
C GLU A 131 -10.25 -2.15 6.48
N ARG A 132 -9.98 -1.49 7.60
CA ARG A 132 -10.97 -1.30 8.67
C ARG A 132 -12.21 -0.50 8.23
N TYR A 133 -12.04 0.47 7.33
CA TYR A 133 -13.14 1.37 6.95
C TYR A 133 -13.86 0.95 5.66
N LEU A 134 -13.21 0.17 4.78
CA LEU A 134 -13.70 -0.20 3.45
C LEU A 134 -13.88 -1.71 3.24
N GLY A 135 -13.26 -2.55 4.07
CA GLY A 135 -13.42 -4.01 4.07
C GLY A 135 -14.46 -4.48 5.09
#